data_AF-A0A1I8PZH2-F1
#
_entry.id   AF-A0A1I8PZH2-F1
#
_cell.length_a   1.000
_cell.length_b   1.000
_cell.length_c   1.000
_cell.angle_alpha   90.00
_cell.angle_beta   90.00
_cell.angle_gamma   90.00
#
_symmetry.space_group_name_H-M   'P 1'
#
loop_
_entity.id
_entity.type
_entity.pdbx_description
1 polymer ?
#
loop_
_entity_poly.entity_id
_entity_poly.type
_entity_poly.pdbx_seq_one_letter_code
_entity_poly.pdbx_strand_id
1 'polypeptide(L)' 'MTRGNQRDLARAKNQKKMAEVNKGKRNDNLTVDQRKQRDAELMREKQRKKEEAAAAAAAQTKVK' A
#
# COMPACT_ATOMS: atom_id res chain seq x y z
N MET A 1 9.12 -32.11 -33.61
CA MET A 1 8.56 -31.80 -32.26
C MET A 1 9.24 -30.62 -31.55
N THR A 2 10.01 -29.75 -32.23
CA THR A 2 10.82 -28.68 -31.59
C THR A 2 10.13 -27.32 -31.44
N ARG A 3 8.89 -27.14 -31.96
CA ARG A 3 8.13 -25.87 -31.90
C ARG A 3 7.01 -25.84 -30.84
N GLY A 4 6.53 -27.00 -30.39
CA GLY A 4 5.50 -27.08 -29.34
C GLY A 4 6.01 -26.53 -28.01
N ASN A 5 7.19 -26.99 -27.59
CA ASN A 5 7.84 -26.55 -26.36
C ASN A 5 8.10 -25.02 -26.35
N GLN A 6 8.52 -24.44 -27.48
CA GLN A 6 8.75 -22.99 -27.57
C GLN A 6 7.44 -22.18 -27.48
N ARG A 7 6.35 -22.68 -28.05
CA ARG A 7 5.04 -22.03 -27.98
C ARG A 7 4.49 -22.07 -26.55
N ASP A 8 4.63 -23.20 -25.87
CA ASP A 8 4.15 -23.35 -24.50
C ASP A 8 4.97 -22.52 -23.52
N LEU A 9 6.30 -22.45 -23.70
CA LEU A 9 7.17 -21.52 -22.98
C LEU A 9 6.80 -20.06 -23.21
N ALA A 10 6.51 -19.66 -24.46
CA ALA A 10 6.09 -18.30 -24.76
C ALA A 10 4.74 -17.96 -24.10
N ARG A 11 3.79 -18.89 -24.09
CA ARG A 11 2.49 -18.72 -23.42
C ARG A 11 2.67 -18.57 -21.90
N ALA A 12 3.49 -19.43 -21.28
CA ALA A 12 3.80 -19.35 -19.86
C ALA A 12 4.50 -18.03 -19.49
N LYS A 13 5.46 -17.57 -20.30
CA LYS A 13 6.12 -16.26 -20.13
C LYS A 13 5.14 -15.10 -20.24
N ASN A 14 4.23 -15.14 -21.21
CA ASN A 14 3.21 -14.10 -21.37
C ASN A 14 2.26 -14.06 -20.17
N GLN A 15 1.75 -15.22 -19.73
CA GLN A 15 0.90 -15.32 -18.54
C GLN A 15 1.61 -14.77 -17.28
N LYS A 16 2.89 -15.14 -17.08
CA LYS A 16 3.69 -14.60 -15.97
C LYS A 16 3.86 -13.08 -16.06
N LYS A 17 4.15 -12.55 -17.25
CA LYS A 17 4.27 -11.10 -17.48
C LYS A 17 2.95 -10.38 -17.18
N MET A 18 1.82 -10.91 -17.61
CA MET A 18 0.50 -10.31 -17.32
C MET A 18 0.16 -10.37 -15.83
N ALA A 19 0.51 -11.47 -15.15
CA ALA A 19 0.35 -11.58 -13.71
C ALA A 19 1.22 -10.56 -12.96
N GLU A 20 2.48 -10.37 -13.36
CA GLU A 20 3.39 -9.38 -12.76
C GLU A 20 2.96 -7.93 -13.04
N VAL A 21 2.45 -7.63 -14.23
CA VAL A 21 1.92 -6.29 -14.56
C VAL A 21 0.74 -5.93 -13.66
N ASN A 22 -0.12 -6.90 -13.33
CA ASN A 22 -1.25 -6.68 -12.45
C ASN A 22 -0.89 -6.80 -10.96
N LYS A 23 0.26 -7.40 -10.63
CA LYS A 23 0.76 -7.51 -9.25
C LYS A 23 1.15 -6.12 -8.74
N GLY A 24 0.49 -5.69 -7.68
CA GLY A 24 0.71 -4.36 -7.08
C GLY A 24 -0.15 -3.25 -7.66
N LYS A 25 -1.02 -3.53 -8.66
CA LYS A 25 -2.11 -2.63 -8.99
C LYS A 25 -3.09 -2.63 -7.82
N ARG A 26 -3.28 -1.46 -7.22
CA ARG A 26 -4.28 -1.26 -6.16
C ARG A 26 -5.63 -1.08 -6.83
N ASN A 27 -6.62 -1.91 -6.46
CA ASN A 27 -8.00 -1.85 -6.94
C ASN A 27 -8.86 -0.97 -6.02
N ASP A 28 -8.27 0.09 -5.48
CA ASP A 28 -8.90 0.97 -4.50
C ASP A 28 -9.74 2.07 -5.17
N ASN A 29 -9.87 2.04 -6.51
CA ASN A 29 -10.66 2.96 -7.34
C ASN A 29 -10.40 4.45 -7.08
N LEU A 30 -9.28 4.79 -6.42
CA LEU A 30 -8.92 6.16 -6.07
C LEU A 30 -7.92 6.70 -7.07
N THR A 31 -8.08 7.98 -7.39
CA THR A 31 -7.06 8.70 -8.15
C THR A 31 -5.78 8.83 -7.32
N VAL A 32 -4.67 9.17 -7.97
CA VAL A 32 -3.39 9.43 -7.28
C VAL A 32 -3.54 10.53 -6.22
N ASP A 33 -4.31 11.58 -6.52
CA ASP A 33 -4.47 12.73 -5.63
C ASP A 33 -5.35 12.43 -4.43
N GLN A 34 -6.44 11.67 -4.61
CA GLN A 34 -7.27 11.20 -3.49
C GLN A 34 -6.48 10.30 -2.54
N ARG A 35 -5.55 9.50 -3.05
CA ARG A 35 -4.66 8.68 -2.21
C ARG A 35 -3.70 9.54 -1.41
N LYS A 36 -3.08 10.56 -2.02
CA LYS A 36 -2.22 11.51 -1.31
C LYS A 36 -2.98 12.25 -0.20
N GLN A 37 -4.22 12.65 -0.46
CA GLN A 37 -5.08 13.29 0.54
C GLN A 37 -5.37 12.35 1.71
N ARG A 38 -5.79 11.12 1.43
CA ARG A 38 -6.03 10.09 2.46
C ARG A 38 -4.78 9.80 3.30
N ASP A 39 -3.63 9.62 2.64
CA ASP A 39 -2.37 9.36 3.33
C ASP A 39 -1.96 10.54 4.21
N ALA A 40 -2.16 11.78 3.74
CA ALA A 40 -1.89 12.99 4.50
C ALA A 40 -2.86 13.17 5.70
N GLU A 41 -4.13 12.80 5.56
CA GLU A 41 -5.10 12.79 6.65
C GLU A 41 -4.71 11.76 7.72
N LEU A 42 -4.40 10.53 7.32
CA LEU A 42 -3.95 9.47 8.23
C LEU A 42 -2.67 9.87 8.97
N MET A 43 -1.74 10.57 8.31
CA MET A 43 -0.53 11.08 8.97
C MET A 43 -0.82 12.18 9.98
N ARG A 44 -1.72 13.12 9.65
CA ARG A 44 -2.15 14.17 10.58
C ARG A 44 -2.88 13.59 11.79
N GLU A 45 -3.75 12.60 11.59
CA GLU A 45 -4.42 11.90 12.70
C GLU A 45 -3.43 11.15 13.59
N LYS A 46 -2.44 10.47 13.00
CA LYS A 46 -1.38 9.79 13.77
C LYS A 46 -0.56 10.76 14.59
N GLN A 47 -0.24 11.95 14.05
CA GLN A 47 0.46 12.99 14.80
C GLN A 47 -0.38 13.50 15.97
N ARG A 48 -1.64 13.87 15.72
CA ARG A 48 -2.56 14.31 16.78
C ARG A 48 -2.72 13.27 17.89
N LYS A 49 -2.94 12.00 17.54
CA LYS A 49 -3.04 10.91 18.53
C LYS A 49 -1.76 10.74 19.35
N LYS A 50 -0.58 10.92 18.74
CA LYS A 50 0.70 10.89 19.46
C LYS A 50 0.85 12.08 20.41
N GLU A 51 0.47 13.27 19.97
CA GLU A 51 0.48 14.49 20.80
C GLU A 51 -0.49 14.37 21.98
N GLU A 52 -1.71 13.89 21.74
CA GLU A 52 -2.71 13.63 22.79
C GLU A 52 -2.22 12.57 23.78
N ALA A 53 -1.63 11.47 23.30
CA ALA A 53 -1.07 10.44 24.17
C ALA A 53 0.12 10.97 24.99
N ALA A 54 0.99 11.79 24.39
CA ALA A 54 2.09 12.42 25.09
C ALA A 54 1.60 13.43 26.14
N ALA A 55 0.59 14.23 25.82
CA ALA A 55 -0.03 15.17 26.75
C ALA A 55 -0.72 14.44 27.91
N ALA A 56 -1.46 13.36 27.63
CA ALA A 56 -2.09 12.52 28.65
C ALA A 56 -1.04 11.84 29.55
N ALA A 57 0.05 11.32 28.98
CA ALA A 57 1.14 10.73 29.75
C ALA A 57 1.84 11.76 30.64
N ALA A 58 2.10 12.97 30.14
CA ALA A 58 2.70 14.06 30.89
C ALA A 58 1.78 14.59 32.02
N ALA A 59 0.47 14.60 31.79
CA ALA A 59 -0.51 14.96 32.82
C ALA A 59 -0.55 13.91 33.94
N GLN A 60 -0.51 12.62 33.60
CA GLN A 60 -0.47 11.54 34.60
C GLN A 60 0.81 11.54 35.45
N THR A 61 1.94 12.00 34.90
CA THR A 61 3.20 12.08 35.67
C THR A 61 3.24 13.25 36.65
N LYS A 62 2.47 14.33 36.42
CA LYS A 62 2.42 15.50 37.32
C LYS A 62 1.46 15.34 38.50
N VAL A 63 0.54 14.38 38.43
CA VAL A 63 -0.49 14.14 39.48
C VAL A 63 -0.03 13.08 40.50
N LYS A 64 1.09 12.39 40.25
CA LYS A 64 1.71 11.43 41.16
C LYS A 64 2.83 12.08 41.96
#